data_AF-A0A8J5IBK5-F1
#
_entry.id   AF-A0A8J5IBK5-F1
#
_cell.length_a   1.000
_cell.length_b   1.000
_cell.length_c   1.000
_cell.angle_alpha   90.00
_cell.angle_beta   90.00
_cell.angle_gamma   90.00
#
_symmetry.space_group_name_H-M   'P 1'
#
loop_
_entity.id
_entity.type
_entity.pdbx_description
1 polymer ?
#
loop_
_entity_poly.entity_id
_entity_poly.type
_entity_poly.pdbx_seq_one_letter_code
_entity_poly.pdbx_strand_id
1 'polypeptide(L)'
;DCTLPVRTSPRLLEAASLRSDSRSSTGEDAQQPGSHLYQLVVRPILKTTISQRDSSGETLEDFPVNGSSFRDIFPKLWERFSPRVKGRALKAEEEWSLQPPAMEDWSKVMQFKAKRHIVDSAKSDRAWNAWLHATRGETVKLLVYEYGVAITTNHILATLRMRALISYSTWETAINRGPPADILKMLRASESRLADHTTSVSRSSNLALNCVVASLEDCKTLRQDWDAFGRRLRDHEKDLETRKSVIEPFMLDVLPSRDVPDPLEGMENIPDIDHE
;
A
#
# COMPACT_ATOMS: atom_id res chain seq x y z
N ASP A 1 -23.11 88.49 -47.30
CA ASP A 1 -23.07 87.03 -47.43
C ASP A 1 -23.40 86.38 -46.09
N CYS A 2 -24.69 86.30 -45.77
CA CYS A 2 -25.57 85.11 -45.94
C CYS A 2 -25.52 84.22 -44.68
N THR A 3 -26.30 84.52 -43.63
CA THR A 3 -27.70 84.11 -43.32
C THR A 3 -27.83 82.84 -42.46
N LEU A 4 -28.25 83.04 -41.20
CA LEU A 4 -29.00 82.10 -40.32
C LEU A 4 -30.36 81.72 -40.99
N PRO A 5 -31.14 80.67 -40.61
CA PRO A 5 -31.65 80.47 -39.23
C PRO A 5 -32.14 79.07 -38.74
N VAL A 6 -32.31 79.00 -37.41
CA VAL A 6 -33.42 78.47 -36.56
C VAL A 6 -34.48 77.52 -37.17
N ARG A 7 -34.91 76.51 -36.37
CA ARG A 7 -36.31 76.03 -36.08
C ARG A 7 -36.34 74.51 -35.81
N THR A 8 -37.18 73.84 -35.01
CA THR A 8 -38.17 74.10 -33.93
C THR A 8 -38.57 72.68 -33.44
N SER A 9 -38.82 72.45 -32.15
CA SER A 9 -39.54 71.25 -31.65
C SER A 9 -41.02 71.27 -32.08
N PRO A 10 -41.70 70.11 -32.23
CA PRO A 10 -42.81 69.81 -31.30
C PRO A 10 -42.99 68.29 -31.02
N ARG A 11 -43.28 67.81 -29.80
CA ARG A 11 -44.52 67.91 -28.98
C ARG A 11 -45.49 66.74 -29.26
N LEU A 12 -46.13 66.27 -28.17
CA LEU A 12 -47.36 65.47 -28.05
C LEU A 12 -47.18 63.94 -27.99
N LEU A 13 -47.93 63.17 -27.21
CA LEU A 13 -48.77 63.30 -26.00
C LEU A 13 -49.52 61.95 -25.95
N GLU A 14 -49.44 61.18 -24.86
CA GLU A 14 -50.53 60.30 -24.39
C GLU A 14 -50.10 59.71 -23.04
N ALA A 15 -50.57 60.25 -21.92
CA ALA A 15 -51.85 59.94 -21.27
C ALA A 15 -51.90 58.47 -20.81
N ALA A 16 -51.51 58.21 -19.56
CA ALA A 16 -52.41 58.18 -18.41
C ALA A 16 -53.29 56.91 -18.37
N SER A 17 -53.03 56.03 -17.39
CA SER A 17 -54.10 55.59 -16.49
C SER A 17 -53.53 54.98 -15.22
N LEU A 18 -53.78 55.68 -14.12
CA LEU A 18 -53.76 55.19 -12.76
C LEU A 18 -54.80 54.08 -12.60
N ARG A 19 -54.48 53.04 -11.83
CA ARG A 19 -55.40 52.50 -10.84
C ARG A 19 -54.65 51.79 -9.72
N SER A 20 -54.65 52.49 -8.60
CA SER A 20 -54.46 52.00 -7.25
C SER A 20 -55.56 51.01 -6.88
N ASP A 21 -55.25 49.99 -6.08
CA ASP A 21 -56.10 49.54 -4.97
C ASP A 21 -55.30 48.77 -3.90
N SER A 22 -54.90 49.52 -2.88
CA SER A 22 -55.12 49.34 -1.44
C SER A 22 -55.28 47.96 -0.77
N ARG A 23 -54.40 47.75 0.25
CA ARG A 23 -54.57 47.02 1.54
C ARG A 23 -54.57 45.48 1.47
N SER A 24 -53.83 44.73 2.30
CA SER A 24 -53.59 44.86 3.75
C SER A 24 -52.48 43.91 4.24
N SER A 25 -51.98 44.21 5.43
CA SER A 25 -50.87 43.63 6.18
C SER A 25 -51.03 42.18 6.66
N THR A 26 -49.94 41.41 6.63
CA THR A 26 -49.44 40.42 7.63
C THR A 26 -48.20 39.78 7.02
N GLY A 27 -47.02 39.61 7.60
CA GLY A 27 -46.44 39.77 8.94
C GLY A 27 -45.11 38.97 8.88
N GLU A 28 -44.06 39.47 9.55
CA GLU A 28 -42.83 38.71 9.95
C GLU A 28 -41.87 38.37 8.78
N ASP A 29 -40.62 38.84 8.68
CA ASP A 29 -39.61 39.07 9.72
C ASP A 29 -38.80 40.34 9.41
N ALA A 30 -39.07 41.42 10.13
CA ALA A 30 -38.16 42.55 10.24
C ALA A 30 -37.19 42.25 11.39
N GLN A 31 -36.07 41.59 11.09
CA GLN A 31 -34.99 41.44 12.06
C GLN A 31 -34.55 42.83 12.53
N GLN A 32 -34.70 43.09 13.83
CA GLN A 32 -34.38 44.38 14.46
C GLN A 32 -32.99 44.90 14.05
N PRO A 33 -32.84 46.20 13.69
CA PRO A 33 -31.54 46.80 13.39
C PRO A 33 -30.72 47.11 14.66
N GLY A 34 -30.44 46.08 15.48
CA GLY A 34 -29.75 46.26 16.76
C GLY A 34 -29.07 45.04 17.40
N SER A 35 -29.06 43.84 16.79
CA SER A 35 -28.63 42.61 17.50
C SER A 35 -27.19 42.13 17.19
N HIS A 36 -26.50 42.71 16.21
CA HIS A 36 -25.16 42.29 15.78
C HIS A 36 -24.18 43.47 15.71
N LEU A 37 -23.71 43.92 16.88
CA LEU A 37 -22.82 45.09 17.00
C LEU A 37 -21.38 44.80 16.53
N TYR A 38 -20.97 43.53 16.52
CA TYR A 38 -19.62 43.10 16.15
C TYR A 38 -19.66 42.00 15.09
N GLN A 39 -18.69 42.08 14.16
CA GLN A 39 -18.35 41.02 13.20
C GLN A 39 -16.87 40.67 13.36
N LEU A 40 -16.58 39.39 13.55
CA LEU A 40 -15.22 38.84 13.60
C LEU A 40 -15.06 37.83 12.46
N VAL A 41 -13.99 37.97 11.66
CA VAL A 41 -13.64 36.98 10.64
C VAL A 41 -12.44 36.21 11.12
N VAL A 42 -12.58 34.88 11.27
CA VAL A 42 -11.48 34.02 11.71
C VAL A 42 -10.99 33.13 10.58
N ARG A 43 -9.67 32.97 10.48
CA ARG A 43 -9.02 31.93 9.66
C ARG A 43 -8.53 30.80 10.58
N PRO A 44 -9.20 29.66 10.62
CA PRO A 44 -8.81 28.57 11.50
C PRO A 44 -7.57 27.87 10.96
N ILE A 45 -6.64 27.54 11.85
CA ILE A 45 -5.46 26.72 11.54
C ILE A 45 -5.44 25.56 12.53
N LEU A 46 -5.63 24.34 12.04
CA LEU A 46 -5.53 23.13 12.85
C LEU A 46 -4.05 22.79 13.08
N LYS A 47 -3.70 22.57 14.34
CA LYS A 47 -2.35 22.25 14.78
C LYS A 47 -2.36 21.02 15.66
N THR A 48 -1.43 20.12 15.40
CA THR A 48 -1.17 18.93 16.21
C THR A 48 -0.39 19.27 17.48
N THR A 49 0.49 20.28 17.41
CA THR A 49 1.35 20.73 18.51
C THR A 49 1.55 22.26 18.47
N ILE A 50 1.97 22.87 19.58
CA ILE A 50 2.26 24.32 19.61
C ILE A 50 3.40 24.69 18.66
N SER A 51 4.47 23.91 18.66
CA SER A 51 5.69 24.18 17.88
C SER A 51 5.52 23.98 16.38
N GLN A 52 4.43 23.35 15.92
CA GLN A 52 4.10 23.27 14.50
C GLN A 52 4.05 24.68 13.89
N ARG A 53 4.67 24.88 12.72
CA ARG A 53 4.60 26.19 12.04
C ARG A 53 3.17 26.42 11.53
N ASP A 54 2.71 27.67 11.57
CA ASP A 54 1.37 28.01 11.07
C ASP A 54 1.19 27.62 9.58
N SER A 55 2.26 27.70 8.78
CA SER A 55 2.26 27.29 7.36
C SER A 55 2.19 25.79 7.13
N SER A 56 2.46 25.00 8.17
CA SER A 56 2.37 23.53 8.13
C SER A 56 1.08 23.01 8.78
N GLY A 57 0.27 23.89 9.37
CA GLY A 57 -1.05 23.54 9.89
C GLY A 57 -2.09 23.52 8.77
N GLU A 58 -3.13 22.70 8.92
CA GLU A 58 -4.25 22.69 7.98
C GLU A 58 -5.04 23.99 8.14
N THR A 59 -5.05 24.82 7.10
CA THR A 59 -5.80 26.08 7.11
C THR A 59 -7.21 25.80 6.59
N LEU A 60 -8.22 26.14 7.38
CA LEU A 60 -9.63 26.00 7.00
C LEU A 60 -10.16 27.31 6.39
N GLU A 61 -11.35 27.24 5.81
CA GLU A 61 -12.04 28.41 5.24
C GLU A 61 -12.28 29.51 6.28
N ASP A 62 -12.22 30.75 5.82
CA ASP A 62 -12.49 31.92 6.64
C ASP A 62 -13.95 31.89 7.12
N PHE A 63 -14.15 32.03 8.42
CA PHE A 63 -15.46 31.94 9.05
C PHE A 63 -15.86 33.30 9.66
N PRO A 64 -16.82 34.01 9.05
CA PRO A 64 -17.38 35.23 9.64
C PRO A 64 -18.40 34.88 10.72
N VAL A 65 -18.32 35.54 11.86
CA VAL A 65 -19.25 35.38 12.98
C VAL A 65 -19.69 36.74 13.51
N ASN A 66 -20.99 36.86 13.78
CA ASN A 66 -21.64 38.09 14.25
C ASN A 66 -22.23 37.91 15.65
N GLY A 67 -22.21 38.97 16.45
CA GLY A 67 -22.84 38.98 17.79
C GLY A 67 -22.85 40.37 18.43
N SER A 68 -23.54 40.49 19.56
CA SER A 68 -23.63 41.75 20.31
C SER A 68 -22.48 41.93 21.32
N SER A 69 -21.79 40.84 21.65
CA SER A 69 -20.59 40.82 22.49
C SER A 69 -19.68 39.63 22.16
N PHE A 70 -18.48 39.58 22.72
CA PHE A 70 -17.62 38.39 22.63
C PHE A 70 -18.28 37.13 23.23
N ARG A 71 -19.09 37.27 24.29
CA ARG A 71 -19.81 36.16 24.91
C ARG A 71 -20.87 35.55 23.99
N ASP A 72 -21.38 36.31 23.02
CA ASP A 72 -22.32 35.80 22.02
C ASP A 72 -21.60 35.19 20.81
N ILE A 73 -20.42 35.73 20.48
CA ILE A 73 -19.61 35.29 19.35
C ILE A 73 -18.90 33.97 19.66
N PHE A 74 -18.32 33.85 20.85
CA PHE A 74 -17.44 32.74 21.19
C PHE A 74 -18.14 31.37 21.16
N PRO A 75 -19.35 31.18 21.70
CA PRO A 75 -20.06 29.90 21.64
C PRO A 75 -20.24 29.39 20.20
N LYS A 76 -20.48 30.30 19.23
CA LYS A 76 -20.63 29.94 17.81
C LYS A 76 -19.31 29.44 17.21
N LEU A 77 -18.18 30.05 17.59
CA LEU A 77 -16.85 29.58 17.20
C LEU A 77 -16.55 28.21 17.84
N TRP A 78 -16.87 28.06 19.12
CA TRP A 78 -16.68 26.80 19.84
C TRP A 78 -17.49 25.66 19.22
N GLU A 79 -18.78 25.86 18.95
CA GLU A 79 -19.64 24.87 18.29
C GLU A 79 -19.06 24.45 16.93
N ARG A 80 -18.56 25.41 16.15
CA ARG A 80 -18.00 25.16 14.81
C ARG A 80 -16.68 24.39 14.86
N PHE A 81 -15.81 24.67 15.82
CA PHE A 81 -14.43 24.17 15.81
C PHE A 81 -14.10 23.13 16.89
N SER A 82 -14.92 22.98 17.93
CA SER A 82 -14.73 21.95 18.97
C SER A 82 -14.72 20.52 18.42
N PRO A 83 -15.47 20.13 17.36
CA PRO A 83 -15.37 18.79 16.80
C PRO A 83 -14.00 18.48 16.16
N ARG A 84 -13.17 19.51 15.90
CA ARG A 84 -11.80 19.34 15.40
C ARG A 84 -10.78 19.08 16.52
N VAL A 85 -11.17 19.28 17.78
CA VAL A 85 -10.34 18.96 18.95
C VAL A 85 -10.57 17.51 19.32
N LYS A 86 -9.51 16.69 19.24
CA LYS A 86 -9.57 15.24 19.54
C LYS A 86 -9.60 14.96 21.04
N GLY A 87 -9.12 15.91 21.85
CA GLY A 87 -9.14 15.85 23.31
C GLY A 87 -8.27 16.95 23.91
N ARG A 88 -8.35 17.14 25.21
CA ARG A 88 -7.43 18.00 25.96
C ARG A 88 -6.45 17.12 26.72
N ALA A 89 -5.17 17.20 26.37
CA ALA A 89 -4.12 16.51 27.09
C ALA A 89 -3.83 17.19 28.43
N LEU A 90 -3.86 16.40 29.49
CA LEU A 90 -3.48 16.80 30.84
C LEU A 90 -2.39 15.86 31.35
N LYS A 91 -1.35 16.42 31.95
CA LYS A 91 -0.34 15.67 32.68
C LYS A 91 -0.63 15.83 34.16
N ALA A 92 -1.20 14.80 34.79
CA ALA A 92 -1.44 14.74 36.23
C ALA A 92 -0.57 13.62 36.80
N GLU A 93 0.19 13.90 37.87
CA GLU A 93 0.98 12.88 38.60
C GLU A 93 1.85 11.99 37.69
N GLU A 94 2.49 12.62 36.70
CA GLU A 94 3.31 11.99 35.65
C GLU A 94 2.58 11.18 34.56
N GLU A 95 1.27 11.01 34.67
CA GLU A 95 0.45 10.34 33.67
C GLU A 95 -0.25 11.31 32.71
N TRP A 96 -0.21 10.99 31.43
CA TRP A 96 -0.95 11.71 30.41
C TRP A 96 -2.36 11.16 30.29
N SER A 97 -3.35 12.02 30.46
CA SER A 97 -4.77 11.71 30.24
C SER A 97 -5.37 12.62 29.16
N LEU A 98 -6.43 12.14 28.53
CA LEU A 98 -7.25 12.91 27.59
C LEU A 98 -8.59 13.21 28.25
N GLN A 99 -8.88 14.50 28.43
CA GLN A 99 -10.21 14.95 28.83
C GLN A 99 -11.00 15.48 27.64
N PRO A 100 -12.35 15.38 27.67
CA PRO A 100 -13.19 16.06 26.70
C PRO A 100 -12.90 17.57 26.69
N PRO A 101 -12.84 18.21 25.51
CA PRO A 101 -12.71 19.65 25.44
C PRO A 101 -13.99 20.30 25.99
N ALA A 102 -13.86 21.12 27.02
CA ALA A 102 -14.94 21.92 27.60
C ALA A 102 -14.82 23.38 27.18
N MET A 103 -15.97 24.04 26.99
CA MET A 103 -16.00 25.45 26.59
C MET A 103 -15.36 26.37 27.64
N GLU A 104 -15.48 26.02 28.93
CA GLU A 104 -14.88 26.77 30.05
C GLU A 104 -13.34 26.85 29.95
N ASP A 105 -12.73 25.78 29.45
CA ASP A 105 -11.29 25.63 29.28
C ASP A 105 -10.84 25.87 27.83
N TRP A 106 -11.62 26.60 27.04
CA TRP A 106 -11.36 26.78 25.61
C TRP A 106 -9.96 27.33 25.30
N SER A 107 -9.42 28.19 26.16
CA SER A 107 -8.08 28.79 25.99
C SER A 107 -6.94 27.76 26.05
N LYS A 108 -7.23 26.57 26.58
CA LYS A 108 -6.32 25.43 26.61
C LYS A 108 -6.31 24.64 25.30
N VAL A 109 -7.25 24.88 24.40
CA VAL A 109 -7.35 24.16 23.12
C VAL A 109 -7.44 25.08 21.91
N MET A 110 -7.76 26.35 22.10
CA MET A 110 -7.87 27.34 21.05
C MET A 110 -7.22 28.67 21.47
N GLN A 111 -6.54 29.33 20.52
CA GLN A 111 -5.91 30.62 20.75
C GLN A 111 -6.11 31.55 19.55
N PHE A 112 -6.49 32.80 19.81
CA PHE A 112 -6.51 33.82 18.77
C PHE A 112 -5.10 34.37 18.55
N LYS A 113 -4.75 34.60 17.29
CA LYS A 113 -3.50 35.22 16.88
C LYS A 113 -3.81 36.34 15.91
N ALA A 114 -3.56 37.57 16.35
CA ALA A 114 -3.69 38.77 15.53
C ALA A 114 -2.28 39.24 15.15
N LYS A 115 -2.06 39.48 13.86
CA LYS A 115 -0.75 39.90 13.31
C LYS A 115 0.35 38.90 13.71
N ARG A 116 1.26 39.29 14.63
CA ARG A 116 2.35 38.44 15.12
C ARG A 116 2.17 37.97 16.57
N HIS A 117 1.09 38.36 17.25
CA HIS A 117 0.93 38.15 18.69
C HIS A 117 -0.25 37.23 19.00
N ILE A 118 -0.06 36.34 19.98
CA ILE A 118 -1.16 35.60 20.60
C ILE A 118 -1.98 36.58 21.43
N VAL A 119 -3.28 36.58 21.22
CA VAL A 119 -4.22 37.39 21.99
C VAL A 119 -4.38 36.73 23.35
N ASP A 120 -4.04 37.47 24.41
CA ASP A 120 -4.23 36.98 25.77
C ASP A 120 -5.73 36.71 26.03
N SER A 121 -6.02 35.52 26.57
CA SER A 121 -7.37 35.00 26.75
C SER A 121 -8.00 35.35 28.09
N ALA A 122 -7.23 35.89 29.04
CA ALA A 122 -7.69 36.29 30.38
C ALA A 122 -8.32 37.69 30.42
N LYS A 123 -8.70 38.23 29.26
CA LYS A 123 -9.32 39.55 29.12
C LYS A 123 -10.69 39.58 29.79
N SER A 124 -10.99 40.72 30.42
CA SER A 124 -12.36 41.03 30.82
C SER A 124 -13.28 41.18 29.61
N ASP A 125 -14.59 40.99 29.80
CA ASP A 125 -15.59 41.16 28.73
C ASP A 125 -15.48 42.53 28.03
N ARG A 126 -15.18 43.60 28.79
CA ARG A 126 -14.96 44.95 28.24
C ARG A 126 -13.73 45.00 27.33
N ALA A 127 -12.63 44.36 27.73
CA ALA A 127 -11.41 44.31 26.94
C ALA A 127 -11.59 43.46 25.67
N TRP A 128 -12.37 42.38 25.74
CA TRP A 128 -12.75 41.59 24.57
C TRP A 128 -13.58 42.37 23.57
N ASN A 129 -14.58 43.12 24.03
CA ASN A 129 -15.42 43.96 23.17
C ASN A 129 -14.61 45.10 22.51
N ALA A 130 -13.69 45.73 23.26
CA ALA A 130 -12.76 46.71 22.70
C ALA A 130 -11.84 46.09 21.63
N TRP A 131 -11.36 44.86 21.86
CA TRP A 131 -10.57 44.13 20.88
C TRP A 131 -11.38 43.78 19.62
N LEU A 132 -12.65 43.39 19.73
CA LEU A 132 -13.53 43.16 18.58
C LEU A 132 -13.72 44.43 17.74
N HIS A 133 -13.87 45.60 18.38
CA HIS A 133 -13.90 46.87 17.65
C HIS A 133 -12.59 47.16 16.92
N ALA A 134 -11.45 46.97 17.60
CA ALA A 134 -10.13 47.24 17.03
C ALA A 134 -9.78 46.31 15.86
N THR A 135 -10.36 45.10 15.83
CA THR A 135 -10.07 44.06 14.83
C THR A 135 -11.12 43.98 13.74
N ARG A 136 -12.04 44.97 13.69
CA ARG A 136 -13.10 45.03 12.69
C ARG A 136 -12.52 45.12 11.28
N GLY A 137 -12.92 44.20 10.42
CA GLY A 137 -12.45 44.12 9.03
C GLY A 137 -11.09 43.42 8.85
N GLU A 138 -10.42 43.01 9.93
CA GLU A 138 -9.22 42.17 9.84
C GLU A 138 -9.60 40.68 9.98
N THR A 139 -8.92 39.81 9.22
CA THR A 139 -9.02 38.35 9.41
C THR A 139 -8.03 37.90 10.49
N VAL A 140 -8.56 37.41 11.62
CA VAL A 140 -7.77 36.91 12.75
C VAL A 140 -7.49 35.43 12.60
N LYS A 141 -6.30 34.96 12.94
CA LYS A 141 -6.04 33.51 12.96
C LYS A 141 -6.60 32.89 14.24
N LEU A 142 -7.32 31.79 14.10
CA LEU A 142 -7.73 30.95 15.22
C LEU A 142 -6.90 29.66 15.20
N LEU A 143 -5.95 29.53 16.12
CA LEU A 143 -5.17 28.31 16.27
C LEU A 143 -6.00 27.31 17.04
N VAL A 144 -6.29 26.16 16.45
CA VAL A 144 -7.05 25.06 17.09
C VAL A 144 -6.10 23.89 17.28
N TYR A 145 -5.85 23.52 18.53
CA TYR A 145 -4.91 22.46 18.90
C TYR A 145 -5.66 21.15 19.10
N GLU A 146 -5.32 20.12 18.31
CA GLU A 146 -6.00 18.81 18.36
C GLU A 146 -6.01 18.18 19.77
N TYR A 147 -4.93 18.37 20.52
CA TYR A 147 -4.72 17.80 21.86
C TYR A 147 -4.55 18.88 22.95
N GLY A 148 -4.80 20.15 22.60
CA GLY A 148 -4.57 21.29 23.48
C GLY A 148 -3.12 21.79 23.56
N VAL A 149 -2.95 22.89 24.27
CA VAL A 149 -1.71 23.66 24.42
C VAL A 149 -0.64 22.94 25.25
N ALA A 150 -1.01 21.90 26.01
CA ALA A 150 -0.03 21.11 26.76
C ALA A 150 0.93 20.33 25.83
N ILE A 151 0.52 20.07 24.59
CA ILE A 151 1.32 19.37 23.60
C ILE A 151 2.20 20.37 22.83
N THR A 152 3.36 20.65 23.40
CA THR A 152 4.27 21.66 22.84
C THR A 152 5.03 21.16 21.61
N THR A 153 5.48 19.91 21.63
CA THR A 153 6.33 19.30 20.58
C THR A 153 5.81 17.96 20.11
N ASN A 154 6.29 17.52 18.95
CA ASN A 154 6.00 16.18 18.42
C ASN A 154 6.47 15.06 19.34
N HIS A 155 7.54 15.27 20.11
CA HIS A 155 8.02 14.31 21.10
C HIS A 155 7.01 14.12 22.24
N ILE A 156 6.43 15.21 22.75
CA ILE A 156 5.37 15.13 23.76
C ILE A 156 4.11 14.48 23.18
N LEU A 157 3.75 14.80 21.93
CA LEU A 157 2.64 14.12 21.24
C LEU A 157 2.87 12.62 21.12
N ALA A 158 4.09 12.19 20.79
CA ALA A 158 4.45 10.77 20.74
C ALA A 158 4.34 10.13 22.14
N THR A 159 4.76 10.82 23.19
CA THR A 159 4.64 10.35 24.58
C THR A 159 3.18 10.21 25.01
N LEU A 160 2.36 11.22 24.73
CA LEU A 160 0.91 11.16 24.93
C LEU A 160 0.31 9.99 24.16
N ARG A 161 0.68 9.80 22.89
CA ARG A 161 0.17 8.69 22.09
C ARG A 161 0.57 7.34 22.68
N MET A 162 1.84 7.14 23.01
CA MET A 162 2.30 5.90 23.64
C MET A 162 1.57 5.59 24.95
N ARG A 163 1.26 6.60 25.76
CA ARG A 163 0.61 6.41 27.06
C ARG A 163 -0.92 6.32 26.95
N ALA A 164 -1.55 7.16 26.15
CA ALA A 164 -2.99 7.24 25.97
C ALA A 164 -3.54 6.20 24.97
N LEU A 165 -2.75 5.72 23.99
CA LEU A 165 -3.11 4.57 23.13
C LEU A 165 -2.92 3.21 23.83
N ILE A 166 -2.48 3.18 25.09
CA ILE A 166 -2.68 2.01 25.97
C ILE A 166 -4.12 2.01 26.56
N SER A 167 -5.00 2.92 26.12
CA SER A 167 -6.45 2.80 26.36
C SER A 167 -7.06 1.78 25.40
N TYR A 168 -7.42 0.62 25.94
CA TYR A 168 -7.92 -0.61 25.30
C TYR A 168 -9.09 -0.43 24.30
N SER A 169 -9.83 0.69 24.34
CA SER A 169 -11.14 0.84 23.68
C SER A 169 -11.11 1.05 22.16
N THR A 170 -10.03 1.63 21.62
CA THR A 170 -9.92 1.87 20.16
C THR A 170 -9.57 0.58 19.42
N TRP A 171 -8.80 -0.32 20.05
CA TRP A 171 -8.52 -1.65 19.50
C TRP A 171 -9.71 -2.58 19.68
N GLU A 172 -10.40 -2.55 20.82
CA GLU A 172 -11.56 -3.41 21.08
C GLU A 172 -12.71 -3.15 20.09
N THR A 173 -12.97 -1.88 19.75
CA THR A 173 -13.95 -1.53 18.70
C THR A 173 -13.51 -1.95 17.30
N ALA A 174 -12.21 -1.90 16.99
CA ALA A 174 -11.68 -2.37 15.71
C ALA A 174 -11.65 -3.91 15.61
N ILE A 175 -11.32 -4.60 16.71
CA ILE A 175 -11.35 -6.07 16.83
C ILE A 175 -12.79 -6.58 16.68
N ASN A 176 -13.76 -5.93 17.35
CA ASN A 176 -15.18 -6.29 17.26
C ASN A 176 -15.81 -5.98 15.89
N ARG A 177 -15.28 -5.01 15.13
CA ARG A 177 -15.77 -4.70 13.78
C ARG A 177 -15.31 -5.70 12.72
N GLY A 178 -14.35 -6.56 13.05
CA GLY A 178 -13.76 -7.52 12.12
C GLY A 178 -12.95 -6.85 10.99
N PRO A 179 -12.15 -7.63 10.23
CA PRO A 179 -11.37 -7.09 9.13
C PRO A 179 -12.28 -6.61 7.99
N PRO A 180 -11.99 -5.46 7.34
CA PRO A 180 -12.66 -5.02 6.13
C PRO A 180 -12.74 -6.12 5.06
N ALA A 181 -13.85 -6.18 4.31
CA ALA A 181 -14.14 -7.25 3.35
C ALA A 181 -13.06 -7.43 2.28
N ASP A 182 -12.41 -6.35 1.86
CA ASP A 182 -11.32 -6.39 0.88
C ASP A 182 -10.10 -7.15 1.41
N ILE A 183 -9.79 -7.00 2.70
CA ILE A 183 -8.70 -7.72 3.36
C ILE A 183 -9.05 -9.21 3.47
N LEU A 184 -10.31 -9.55 3.81
CA LEU A 184 -10.76 -10.94 3.84
C LEU A 184 -10.69 -11.59 2.46
N LYS A 185 -11.05 -10.88 1.39
CA LYS A 185 -10.95 -11.38 0.02
C LYS A 185 -9.49 -11.63 -0.37
N MET A 186 -8.59 -10.72 0.00
CA MET A 186 -7.15 -10.88 -0.26
C MET A 186 -6.55 -12.04 0.53
N LEU A 187 -6.93 -12.20 1.81
CA LEU A 187 -6.48 -13.31 2.65
C LEU A 187 -6.98 -14.66 2.11
N ARG A 188 -8.28 -14.78 1.75
CA ARG A 188 -8.80 -16.00 1.12
C ARG A 188 -8.10 -16.33 -0.19
N ALA A 189 -7.81 -15.32 -1.01
CA ALA A 189 -7.07 -15.52 -2.25
C ALA A 189 -5.63 -15.99 -1.97
N SER A 190 -4.97 -15.47 -0.93
CA SER A 190 -3.65 -15.92 -0.52
C SER A 190 -3.66 -17.35 0.02
N GLU A 191 -4.66 -17.72 0.81
CA GLU A 191 -4.84 -19.07 1.36
C GLU A 191 -5.07 -20.09 0.23
N SER A 192 -5.93 -19.75 -0.75
CA SER A 192 -6.13 -20.57 -1.95
C SER A 192 -4.82 -20.76 -2.73
N ARG A 193 -4.06 -19.69 -2.98
CA ARG A 193 -2.78 -19.77 -3.71
C ARG A 193 -1.75 -20.62 -2.99
N LEU A 194 -1.67 -20.52 -1.66
CA LEU A 194 -0.76 -21.34 -0.85
C LEU A 194 -1.17 -22.82 -0.89
N ALA A 195 -2.46 -23.12 -0.81
CA ALA A 195 -2.97 -24.48 -0.95
C ALA A 195 -2.66 -25.06 -2.35
N ASP A 196 -2.91 -24.29 -3.42
CA ASP A 196 -2.62 -24.68 -4.79
C ASP A 196 -1.11 -24.91 -5.01
N HIS A 197 -0.27 -24.04 -4.44
CA HIS A 197 1.18 -24.20 -4.53
C HIS A 197 1.65 -25.46 -3.80
N THR A 198 1.16 -25.69 -2.59
CA THR A 198 1.53 -26.87 -1.78
C THR A 198 1.13 -28.17 -2.47
N THR A 199 -0.07 -28.21 -3.06
CA THR A 199 -0.53 -29.39 -3.82
C THR A 199 0.27 -29.61 -5.10
N SER A 200 0.62 -28.53 -5.82
CA SER A 200 1.46 -28.59 -7.02
C SER A 200 2.86 -29.12 -6.72
N VAL A 201 3.51 -28.60 -5.68
CA VAL A 201 4.84 -29.05 -5.22
C VAL A 201 4.81 -30.50 -4.75
N SER A 202 3.76 -30.90 -4.03
CA SER A 202 3.59 -32.29 -3.60
C SER A 202 3.45 -33.23 -4.80
N ARG A 203 2.66 -32.83 -5.81
CA ARG A 203 2.48 -33.61 -7.04
C ARG A 203 3.79 -33.74 -7.82
N SER A 204 4.53 -32.65 -8.01
CA SER A 204 5.80 -32.68 -8.75
C SER A 204 6.86 -33.52 -8.03
N SER A 205 6.93 -33.43 -6.70
CA SER A 205 7.85 -34.24 -5.89
C SER A 205 7.55 -35.74 -6.00
N ASN A 206 6.27 -36.12 -5.96
CA ASN A 206 5.86 -37.52 -6.15
C ASN A 206 6.19 -38.04 -7.56
N LEU A 207 5.99 -37.22 -8.60
CA LEU A 207 6.38 -37.59 -9.96
C LEU A 207 7.88 -37.81 -10.09
N ALA A 208 8.69 -36.88 -9.54
CA ALA A 208 10.15 -37.01 -9.54
C ALA A 208 10.61 -38.29 -8.81
N LEU A 209 10.01 -38.59 -7.65
CA LEU A 209 10.30 -39.81 -6.91
C LEU A 209 9.95 -41.06 -7.73
N ASN A 210 8.78 -41.10 -8.37
CA ASN A 210 8.37 -42.22 -9.22
C ASN A 210 9.33 -42.43 -10.39
N CYS A 211 9.82 -41.36 -11.02
CA CYS A 211 10.83 -41.47 -12.07
C CYS A 211 12.12 -42.11 -11.55
N VAL A 212 12.61 -41.66 -10.39
CA VAL A 212 13.83 -42.23 -9.78
C VAL A 212 13.63 -43.70 -9.41
N VAL A 213 12.49 -44.06 -8.84
CA VAL A 213 12.17 -45.46 -8.50
C VAL A 213 12.14 -46.33 -9.76
N ALA A 214 11.48 -45.88 -10.83
CA ALA A 214 11.46 -46.60 -12.11
C ALA A 214 12.87 -46.78 -12.68
N SER A 215 13.68 -45.72 -12.71
CA SER A 215 15.07 -45.81 -13.18
C SER A 215 15.96 -46.72 -12.32
N LEU A 216 15.69 -46.82 -11.02
CA LEU A 216 16.39 -47.77 -10.15
C LEU A 216 16.02 -49.21 -10.48
N GLU A 217 14.74 -49.50 -10.78
CA GLU A 217 14.32 -50.83 -11.25
C GLU A 217 14.92 -51.17 -12.62
N ASP A 218 14.99 -50.21 -13.54
CA ASP A 218 15.67 -50.40 -14.84
C ASP A 218 17.17 -50.73 -14.64
N CYS A 219 17.85 -50.04 -13.73
CA CYS A 219 19.26 -50.33 -13.40
C CYS A 219 19.45 -51.73 -12.83
N LYS A 220 18.50 -52.23 -12.01
CA LYS A 220 18.54 -53.61 -11.50
C LYS A 220 18.40 -54.62 -12.64
N THR A 221 17.47 -54.38 -13.55
CA THR A 221 17.27 -55.22 -14.74
C THR A 221 18.53 -55.25 -15.61
N LEU A 222 19.10 -54.08 -15.90
CA LEU A 222 20.34 -53.96 -16.69
C LEU A 222 21.50 -54.70 -16.04
N ARG A 223 21.60 -54.68 -14.72
CA ARG A 223 22.62 -55.44 -13.98
C ARG A 223 22.44 -56.95 -14.14
N GLN A 224 21.19 -57.44 -14.05
CA GLN A 224 20.89 -58.85 -14.26
C GLN A 224 21.26 -59.32 -15.68
N ASP A 225 20.95 -58.49 -16.68
CA ASP A 225 21.30 -58.76 -18.08
C ASP A 225 22.82 -58.79 -18.28
N TRP A 226 23.54 -57.85 -17.66
CA TRP A 226 25.00 -57.82 -17.68
C TRP A 226 25.61 -59.08 -17.06
N ASP A 227 25.08 -59.53 -15.92
CA ASP A 227 25.52 -60.78 -15.28
C ASP A 227 25.24 -62.00 -16.16
N ALA A 228 24.10 -62.02 -16.87
CA ALA A 228 23.76 -63.08 -17.81
C ALA A 228 24.70 -63.10 -19.02
N PHE A 229 25.03 -61.92 -19.57
CA PHE A 229 26.03 -61.80 -20.64
C PHE A 229 27.40 -62.30 -20.16
N GLY A 230 27.82 -61.90 -18.95
CA GLY A 230 29.07 -62.37 -18.36
C GLY A 230 29.12 -63.89 -18.17
N ARG A 231 28.01 -64.53 -17.78
CA ARG A 231 27.91 -66.00 -17.75
C ARG A 231 28.14 -66.62 -19.12
N ARG A 232 27.41 -66.13 -20.14
CA ARG A 232 27.53 -66.62 -21.53
C ARG A 232 28.95 -66.48 -22.08
N LEU A 233 29.63 -65.38 -21.77
CA LEU A 233 31.00 -65.15 -22.22
C LEU A 233 31.96 -66.17 -21.60
N ARG A 234 31.85 -66.43 -20.30
CA ARG A 234 32.66 -67.47 -19.62
C ARG A 234 32.38 -68.86 -20.15
N ASP A 235 31.12 -69.18 -20.47
CA ASP A 235 30.77 -70.45 -21.08
C ASP A 235 31.44 -70.61 -22.46
N HIS A 236 31.45 -69.53 -23.26
CA HIS A 236 32.12 -69.53 -24.56
C HIS A 236 33.65 -69.65 -24.44
N GLU A 237 34.27 -68.93 -23.50
CA GLU A 237 35.70 -69.05 -23.19
C GLU A 237 36.08 -70.48 -22.82
N LYS A 238 35.27 -71.15 -21.99
CA LYS A 238 35.46 -72.54 -21.60
C LYS A 238 35.32 -73.51 -22.78
N ASP A 239 34.35 -73.30 -23.66
CA ASP A 239 34.19 -74.10 -24.89
C ASP A 239 35.43 -73.97 -25.78
N LEU A 240 35.91 -72.73 -25.99
CA LEU A 240 37.12 -72.48 -26.78
C LEU A 240 38.35 -73.14 -26.16
N GLU A 241 38.54 -73.06 -24.84
CA GLU A 241 39.67 -73.72 -24.17
C GLU A 241 39.57 -75.25 -24.29
N THR A 242 38.36 -75.80 -24.21
CA THR A 242 38.12 -77.24 -24.43
C THR A 242 38.49 -77.64 -25.86
N ARG A 243 38.01 -76.89 -26.86
CA ARG A 243 38.33 -77.13 -28.27
C ARG A 243 39.82 -76.97 -28.56
N LYS A 244 40.47 -75.96 -27.97
CA LYS A 244 41.91 -75.77 -28.03
C LYS A 244 42.67 -76.98 -27.48
N SER A 245 42.30 -77.46 -26.28
CA SER A 245 42.92 -78.65 -25.67
C SER A 245 42.73 -79.92 -26.51
N VAL A 246 41.65 -80.02 -27.28
CA VAL A 246 41.45 -81.11 -28.24
C VAL A 246 42.33 -80.96 -29.48
N ILE A 247 42.54 -79.73 -29.98
CA ILE A 247 43.32 -79.44 -31.20
C ILE A 247 44.84 -79.55 -30.96
N GLU A 248 45.33 -79.08 -29.81
CA GLU A 248 46.77 -79.05 -29.50
C GLU A 248 47.48 -80.39 -29.70
N PRO A 249 46.94 -81.55 -29.28
CA PRO A 249 47.52 -82.87 -29.57
C PRO A 249 47.58 -83.20 -31.06
N PHE A 250 46.55 -82.85 -31.86
CA PHE A 250 46.59 -83.11 -33.30
C PHE A 250 47.74 -82.36 -33.97
N MET A 251 48.07 -81.15 -33.53
CA MET A 251 49.24 -80.43 -34.07
C MET A 251 50.56 -81.11 -33.72
N LEU A 252 50.64 -81.83 -32.59
CA LEU A 252 51.81 -82.62 -32.20
C LEU A 252 51.92 -83.94 -32.99
N ASP A 253 50.78 -84.52 -33.37
CA ASP A 253 50.69 -85.78 -34.11
C ASP A 253 50.68 -85.64 -35.65
N VAL A 254 50.72 -84.42 -36.19
CA VAL A 254 50.94 -84.21 -37.63
C VAL A 254 52.36 -84.66 -37.97
N LEU A 255 52.49 -85.91 -38.42
CA LEU A 255 53.69 -86.43 -39.05
C LEU A 255 54.09 -85.50 -40.21
N PRO A 256 55.40 -85.22 -40.40
CA PRO A 256 55.84 -84.48 -41.58
C PRO A 256 55.34 -85.19 -42.83
N SER A 257 54.90 -84.41 -43.83
CA SER A 257 54.42 -84.87 -45.12
C SER A 257 55.34 -85.99 -45.61
N ARG A 258 54.85 -87.23 -45.68
CA ARG A 258 55.65 -88.35 -46.20
C ARG A 258 56.03 -88.00 -47.62
N ASP A 259 57.33 -87.96 -47.91
CA ASP A 259 57.86 -87.85 -49.26
C ASP A 259 57.19 -88.93 -50.10
N VAL A 260 56.25 -88.52 -50.97
CA VAL A 260 55.77 -89.37 -52.06
C VAL A 260 56.94 -89.41 -53.03
N PRO A 261 57.64 -90.54 -53.21
CA PRO A 261 58.76 -90.62 -54.13
C PRO A 261 58.26 -90.24 -55.53
N ASP A 262 58.96 -89.35 -56.22
CA ASP A 262 58.60 -88.93 -57.57
C ASP A 262 58.61 -90.16 -58.50
N PRO A 263 57.50 -90.52 -59.17
CA PRO A 263 57.46 -91.65 -60.09
C PRO A 263 58.47 -91.56 -61.24
N LEU A 264 59.07 -90.38 -61.46
CA LEU A 264 60.09 -90.13 -62.48
C LEU A 264 61.51 -90.46 -62.02
N GLU A 265 61.76 -90.71 -60.73
CA GLU A 265 63.10 -90.96 -60.17
C GLU A 265 63.64 -92.38 -60.49
N GLY A 266 62.82 -93.25 -61.09
CA GLY A 266 63.18 -94.62 -61.50
C GLY A 266 63.29 -94.85 -63.01
N MET A 267 63.18 -93.82 -63.84
CA MET A 267 63.34 -93.98 -65.30
C MET A 267 64.82 -93.97 -65.69
N GLU A 268 65.37 -95.15 -65.96
CA GLU A 268 66.71 -95.33 -66.52
C GLU A 268 66.74 -94.88 -68.00
N ASN A 269 67.71 -94.03 -68.36
CA ASN A 269 67.87 -93.52 -69.72
C ASN A 269 68.38 -94.65 -70.62
N ILE A 270 67.56 -95.10 -71.57
CA ILE A 270 67.96 -96.09 -72.58
C ILE A 270 68.90 -95.38 -73.57
N PRO A 271 70.15 -95.84 -73.75
CA PRO A 271 71.08 -95.21 -74.69
C PRO A 271 70.56 -95.33 -76.12
N ASP A 272 70.58 -94.23 -76.85
CA ASP A 272 70.19 -94.14 -78.26
C ASP A 272 71.28 -94.81 -79.12
N ILE A 273 70.93 -95.92 -79.76
CA ILE A 273 71.85 -96.76 -80.55
C ILE A 273 71.75 -96.48 -82.05
N ASP A 274 70.89 -95.55 -82.48
CA ASP A 274 70.61 -95.28 -83.89
C ASP A 274 71.45 -94.13 -84.48
N HIS A 275 72.45 -93.64 -83.73
CA HIS A 275 73.35 -92.56 -84.14
C HIS A 275 74.84 -92.93 -83.96
N GLU A 276 75.34 -93.88 -84.75
CA GLU A 276 76.75 -94.00 -85.20
C GLU A 276 76.83 -94.17 -86.72
#